data_AF-A0A937U7K8-F1
#
_entry.id   AF-A0A937U7K8-F1
#
_cell.length_a   1.000
_cell.length_b   1.000
_cell.length_c   1.000
_cell.angle_alpha   90.00
_cell.angle_beta   90.00
_cell.angle_gamma   90.00
#
_symmetry.space_group_name_H-M   'P 1'
#
loop_
_entity.id
_entity.type
_entity.pdbx_description
1 polymer ?
#
loop_
_entity_poly.entity_id
_entity_poly.type
_entity_poly.pdbx_seq_one_letter_code
_entity_poly.pdbx_strand_id
1 'polypeptide(L)'
;MGVTWASGWAQGGQLPENDQIKGIKDGALWPYVTEVDIYKCPAGHRGELMTYAMMIASNGRSVEGSPVFKKRMLVPQPAQRLFFIDEGLSSPDAYSTRYSEPRWWDQPVTRHGDGTNFTYADGHSEYHKWKGIETIKQGRDNVRTWVGLFAPATEEGKKDVQWVQRGIWGKLGYDAF
;
A
#
# COMPACT_ATOMS: atom_id res chain seq x y z
N MET A 1 -11.30 2.76 1.66
CA MET A 1 -11.98 1.86 0.69
C MET A 1 -13.04 1.08 1.44
N GLY A 2 -14.06 0.51 0.78
CA GLY A 2 -14.99 -0.39 1.48
C GLY A 2 -14.40 -1.79 1.69
N VAL A 3 -15.17 -2.70 2.28
CA VAL A 3 -14.67 -4.03 2.69
C VAL A 3 -14.69 -5.01 1.52
N THR A 4 -13.53 -5.43 1.04
CA THR A 4 -13.39 -6.39 -0.08
C THR A 4 -12.47 -7.58 0.22
N TRP A 5 -11.87 -7.62 1.41
CA TRP A 5 -10.97 -8.68 1.85
C TRP A 5 -11.74 -9.81 2.54
N ALA A 6 -11.26 -11.05 2.38
CA ALA A 6 -11.81 -12.22 3.06
C ALA A 6 -11.20 -12.41 4.45
N SER A 7 -11.80 -13.26 5.30
CA SER A 7 -11.22 -13.63 6.60
C SER A 7 -9.82 -14.25 6.48
N GLY A 8 -9.59 -15.05 5.43
CA GLY A 8 -8.29 -15.66 5.10
C GLY A 8 -7.39 -14.82 4.19
N TRP A 9 -7.54 -13.48 4.19
CA TRP A 9 -6.75 -12.58 3.33
C TRP A 9 -5.23 -12.79 3.49
N ALA A 10 -4.74 -13.06 4.70
CA ALA A 10 -3.30 -13.24 4.94
C ALA A 10 -2.69 -14.45 4.18
N GLN A 11 -3.53 -15.35 3.68
CA GLN A 11 -3.15 -16.50 2.85
C GLN A 11 -3.70 -16.41 1.41
N GLY A 12 -4.07 -15.20 0.96
CA GLY A 12 -4.57 -14.97 -0.39
C GLY A 12 -6.06 -15.27 -0.57
N GLY A 13 -6.82 -15.37 0.52
CA GLY A 13 -8.27 -15.52 0.47
C GLY A 13 -8.95 -14.33 -0.21
N GLN A 14 -9.98 -14.61 -1.01
CA GLN A 14 -10.78 -13.60 -1.71
C GLN A 14 -12.27 -13.79 -1.38
N LEU A 15 -12.99 -12.68 -1.36
CA LEU A 15 -14.45 -12.72 -1.31
C LEU A 15 -15.03 -13.07 -2.69
N PRO A 16 -16.25 -13.61 -2.76
CA PRO A 16 -17.00 -13.68 -4.01
C PRO A 16 -17.11 -12.31 -4.69
N GLU A 17 -17.13 -12.30 -6.02
CA GLU A 17 -17.19 -11.07 -6.83
C GLU A 17 -18.31 -10.13 -6.41
N ASN A 18 -19.52 -10.63 -6.17
CA ASN A 18 -20.66 -9.82 -5.75
C ASN A 18 -20.42 -9.12 -4.41
N ASP A 19 -19.74 -9.77 -3.47
CA ASP A 19 -19.42 -9.21 -2.16
C ASP A 19 -18.32 -8.16 -2.26
N GLN A 20 -17.33 -8.36 -3.13
CA GLN A 20 -16.33 -7.34 -3.45
C GLN A 20 -16.96 -6.12 -4.10
N ILE A 21 -17.86 -6.31 -5.08
CA ILE A 21 -18.58 -5.21 -5.75
C ILE A 21 -19.42 -4.43 -4.73
N LYS A 22 -20.14 -5.14 -3.85
CA LYS A 22 -20.89 -4.51 -2.75
C LYS A 22 -19.95 -3.70 -1.85
N GLY A 23 -18.81 -4.29 -1.46
CA GLY A 23 -17.77 -3.62 -0.68
C GLY A 23 -17.27 -2.33 -1.34
N ILE A 24 -16.97 -2.35 -2.63
CA ILE A 24 -16.55 -1.16 -3.39
C ILE A 24 -17.64 -0.09 -3.36
N LYS A 25 -18.89 -0.46 -3.63
CA LYS A 25 -20.04 0.45 -3.68
C LYS A 25 -20.40 1.06 -2.32
N ASP A 26 -20.19 0.31 -1.25
CA ASP A 26 -20.35 0.79 0.13
C ASP A 26 -19.15 1.65 0.58
N GLY A 27 -18.07 1.69 -0.20
CA GLY A 27 -16.84 2.39 0.11
C GLY A 27 -16.92 3.91 -0.05
N ALA A 28 -16.13 4.62 0.76
CA ALA A 28 -16.13 6.09 0.79
C ALA A 28 -15.75 6.80 -0.53
N LEU A 29 -15.16 6.07 -1.49
CA LEU A 29 -14.81 6.63 -2.81
C LEU A 29 -15.93 6.48 -3.85
N TRP A 30 -16.89 5.57 -3.64
CA TRP A 30 -17.93 5.27 -4.62
C TRP A 30 -18.75 6.49 -5.07
N PRO A 31 -19.12 7.46 -4.19
CA PRO A 31 -19.84 8.65 -4.63
C PRO A 31 -19.10 9.52 -5.66
N TYR A 32 -17.78 9.34 -5.79
CA TYR A 32 -16.93 10.10 -6.69
C TYR A 32 -16.44 9.29 -7.88
N VAL A 33 -16.28 7.98 -7.72
CA VAL A 33 -15.85 7.09 -8.79
C VAL A 33 -16.73 5.85 -8.83
N THR A 34 -17.73 5.90 -9.70
CA THR A 34 -18.82 4.92 -9.78
C THR A 34 -18.60 3.83 -10.82
N GLU A 35 -17.36 3.65 -11.27
CA GLU A 35 -16.99 2.55 -12.17
C GLU A 35 -16.22 1.51 -11.35
N VAL A 36 -16.60 0.24 -11.40
CA VAL A 36 -15.92 -0.81 -10.61
C VAL A 36 -14.54 -1.09 -11.19
N ASP A 37 -14.40 -1.04 -12.52
CA ASP A 37 -13.16 -1.43 -13.19
C ASP A 37 -11.97 -0.52 -12.90
N ILE A 38 -12.19 0.70 -12.39
CA ILE A 38 -11.12 1.62 -11.98
C ILE A 38 -10.46 1.23 -10.64
N TYR A 39 -11.09 0.34 -9.85
CA TYR A 39 -10.56 -0.10 -8.55
C TYR A 39 -9.53 -1.23 -8.67
N LYS A 40 -9.39 -1.82 -9.85
CA LYS A 40 -8.51 -2.97 -10.10
C LYS A 40 -7.45 -2.66 -11.15
N CYS A 41 -6.26 -3.17 -10.90
CA CYS A 41 -5.18 -3.23 -11.87
C CYS A 41 -5.55 -4.23 -12.98
N PRO A 42 -5.37 -3.90 -14.26
CA PRO A 42 -5.57 -4.84 -15.36
C PRO A 42 -4.66 -6.07 -15.29
N ALA A 43 -3.49 -5.94 -14.64
CA ALA A 43 -2.57 -7.04 -14.33
C ALA A 43 -2.88 -7.73 -12.97
N GLY A 44 -4.06 -7.45 -12.41
CA GLY A 44 -4.70 -8.08 -11.25
C GLY A 44 -4.65 -9.61 -11.29
N HIS A 45 -4.60 -10.28 -10.13
CA HIS A 45 -4.88 -11.71 -10.15
C HIS A 45 -6.37 -11.90 -10.47
N ARG A 46 -6.70 -13.00 -11.16
CA ARG A 46 -8.09 -13.30 -11.48
C ARG A 46 -8.94 -13.29 -10.21
N GLY A 47 -10.05 -12.56 -10.24
CA GLY A 47 -10.97 -12.41 -9.11
C GLY A 47 -10.69 -11.24 -8.18
N GLU A 48 -9.55 -10.53 -8.29
CA GLU A 48 -9.31 -9.30 -7.53
C GLU A 48 -10.06 -8.12 -8.15
N LEU A 49 -10.96 -7.47 -7.39
CA LEU A 49 -11.69 -6.28 -7.85
C LEU A 49 -11.26 -4.99 -7.15
N MET A 50 -10.42 -5.08 -6.12
CA MET A 50 -9.82 -3.93 -5.44
C MET A 50 -8.35 -4.23 -5.18
N THR A 51 -7.47 -3.66 -6.01
CA THR A 51 -6.03 -3.91 -5.93
C THR A 51 -5.24 -2.71 -5.47
N TYR A 52 -5.86 -1.53 -5.44
CA TYR A 52 -5.22 -0.31 -4.96
C TYR A 52 -5.53 -0.13 -3.48
N ALA A 53 -4.53 0.16 -2.67
CA ALA A 53 -4.69 0.45 -1.25
C ALA A 53 -4.26 1.88 -0.95
N MET A 54 -4.95 2.51 -0.01
CA MET A 54 -4.56 3.83 0.49
C MET A 54 -3.40 3.68 1.47
N MET A 55 -2.52 4.69 1.50
CA MET A 55 -1.51 4.78 2.56
C MET A 55 -2.17 5.07 3.91
N ILE A 56 -1.68 4.45 4.98
CA ILE A 56 -2.26 4.57 6.34
C ILE A 56 -2.34 6.03 6.84
N ALA A 57 -1.43 6.90 6.41
CA ALA A 57 -1.42 8.31 6.79
C ALA A 57 -2.53 9.12 6.10
N SER A 58 -3.08 8.62 4.99
CA SER A 58 -4.10 9.29 4.16
C SER A 58 -5.49 8.94 4.67
N ASN A 59 -5.94 9.69 5.68
CA ASN A 59 -7.22 9.49 6.37
C ASN A 59 -7.36 8.20 7.21
N GLY A 60 -6.31 7.39 7.37
CA GLY A 60 -6.28 6.22 8.26
C GLY A 60 -5.96 6.57 9.71
N ARG A 61 -4.95 5.91 10.30
CA ARG A 61 -4.57 6.05 11.71
C ARG A 61 -3.07 6.25 11.89
N SER A 62 -2.67 6.65 13.10
CA SER A 62 -1.26 6.79 13.45
C SER A 62 -0.63 5.42 13.67
N VAL A 63 0.64 5.30 13.26
CA VAL A 63 1.51 4.14 13.49
C VAL A 63 2.69 4.66 14.31
N GLU A 64 2.84 4.20 15.56
CA GLU A 64 3.90 4.66 16.49
C GLU A 64 4.02 6.19 16.62
N GLY A 65 2.90 6.91 16.66
CA GLY A 65 2.91 8.37 16.77
C GLY A 65 3.21 9.09 15.45
N SER A 66 3.17 8.39 14.31
CA SER A 66 3.32 8.99 12.99
C SER A 66 2.23 10.02 12.66
N PRO A 67 2.54 10.99 11.78
CA PRO A 67 1.55 11.94 11.28
C PRO A 67 0.38 11.26 10.54
N VAL A 68 -0.81 11.86 10.65
CA VAL A 68 -2.00 11.46 9.88
C VAL A 68 -2.62 12.69 9.24
N PHE A 69 -2.89 12.60 7.94
CA PHE A 69 -3.46 13.68 7.15
C PHE A 69 -4.93 13.39 6.86
N LYS A 70 -5.83 14.06 7.60
CA LYS A 70 -7.29 13.90 7.46
C LYS A 70 -7.89 14.75 6.35
N LYS A 71 -7.19 15.80 5.90
CA LYS A 71 -7.62 16.70 4.83
C LYS A 71 -6.49 16.81 3.80
N ARG A 72 -6.85 16.75 2.50
CA ARG A 72 -5.88 16.87 1.40
C ARG A 72 -5.03 18.14 1.50
N MET A 73 -5.65 19.26 1.89
CA MET A 73 -4.97 20.56 2.05
C MET A 73 -3.90 20.58 3.16
N LEU A 74 -3.90 19.58 4.06
CA LEU A 74 -2.91 19.46 5.14
C LEU A 74 -1.77 18.49 4.79
N VAL A 75 -1.79 17.88 3.60
CA VAL A 75 -0.72 16.98 3.16
C VAL A 75 0.49 17.82 2.72
N PRO A 76 1.64 17.73 3.42
CA PRO A 76 2.80 18.54 3.09
C PRO A 76 3.51 17.99 1.87
N GLN A 77 3.96 18.86 0.96
CA GLN A 77 4.69 18.48 -0.26
C GLN A 77 3.93 17.39 -1.05
N PRO A 78 2.70 17.67 -1.53
CA PRO A 78 1.79 16.64 -2.06
C PRO A 78 2.36 15.83 -3.22
N ALA A 79 3.22 16.42 -4.06
CA ALA A 79 3.95 15.75 -5.14
C ALA A 79 4.99 14.72 -4.65
N GLN A 80 5.27 14.62 -3.35
CA GLN A 80 6.18 13.65 -2.76
C GLN A 80 5.48 12.74 -1.73
N ARG A 81 4.14 12.81 -1.62
CA ARG A 81 3.39 12.02 -0.65
C ARG A 81 2.59 10.94 -1.33
N LEU A 82 2.93 9.69 -1.03
CA LEU A 82 2.24 8.52 -1.55
C LEU A 82 0.80 8.52 -1.03
N PHE A 83 -0.13 8.25 -1.93
CA PHE A 83 -1.56 8.28 -1.63
C PHE A 83 -2.20 6.92 -1.81
N PHE A 84 -1.97 6.27 -2.96
CA PHE A 84 -2.29 4.87 -3.21
C PHE A 84 -1.07 4.08 -3.69
N ILE A 85 -1.12 2.76 -3.48
CA ILE A 85 -0.23 1.75 -4.06
C ILE A 85 -1.08 0.68 -4.76
N ASP A 86 -0.60 0.13 -5.86
CA ASP A 86 -1.10 -1.17 -6.33
C ASP A 86 -0.53 -2.27 -5.43
N GLU A 87 -1.28 -2.60 -4.38
CA GLU A 87 -0.96 -3.64 -3.39
C GLU A 87 -1.21 -5.04 -3.97
N GLY A 88 -2.22 -5.16 -4.83
CA GLY A 88 -2.71 -6.43 -5.34
C GLY A 88 -3.82 -7.00 -4.48
N LEU A 89 -3.48 -7.72 -3.41
CA LEU A 89 -4.49 -8.31 -2.55
C LEU A 89 -5.07 -7.24 -1.62
N SER A 90 -6.40 -7.11 -1.61
CA SER A 90 -7.09 -6.32 -0.59
C SER A 90 -6.80 -6.89 0.80
N SER A 91 -6.11 -6.11 1.62
CA SER A 91 -5.86 -6.37 3.03
C SER A 91 -6.76 -5.49 3.91
N PRO A 92 -7.00 -5.85 5.19
CA PRO A 92 -7.70 -4.97 6.12
C PRO A 92 -6.93 -3.67 6.35
N ASP A 93 -7.67 -2.59 6.62
CA ASP A 93 -7.13 -1.26 6.94
C ASP A 93 -6.52 -0.56 5.69
N ALA A 94 -5.23 -0.25 5.71
CA ALA A 94 -4.51 0.51 4.69
C ALA A 94 -3.03 0.12 4.69
N TYR A 95 -2.35 0.34 3.57
CA TYR A 95 -0.96 -0.04 3.38
C TYR A 95 -0.02 0.81 4.25
N SER A 96 0.94 0.17 4.90
CA SER A 96 1.86 0.78 5.84
C SER A 96 3.22 0.08 5.93
N THR A 97 4.15 0.82 6.54
CA THR A 97 5.38 0.31 7.14
C THR A 97 5.35 0.57 8.65
N ARG A 98 6.40 0.19 9.39
CA ARG A 98 6.65 0.74 10.73
C ARG A 98 7.11 2.20 10.60
N TYR A 99 6.86 3.04 11.59
CA TYR A 99 7.30 4.44 11.56
C TYR A 99 8.62 4.66 12.31
N SER A 100 8.81 3.96 13.42
CA SER A 100 9.92 4.18 14.35
C SER A 100 11.18 3.33 14.05
N GLU A 101 11.18 2.55 12.97
CA GLU A 101 12.30 1.70 12.56
C GLU A 101 12.22 1.33 11.07
N PRO A 102 13.32 0.97 10.39
CA PRO A 102 13.32 0.56 8.97
C PRO A 102 12.75 -0.85 8.81
N ARG A 103 11.42 -0.99 8.90
CA ARG A 103 10.75 -2.28 8.88
C ARG A 103 9.41 -2.21 8.15
N TRP A 104 9.18 -3.17 7.29
CA TRP A 104 7.91 -3.36 6.59
C TRP A 104 6.84 -3.88 7.55
N TRP A 105 5.62 -3.35 7.39
CA TRP A 105 4.42 -3.92 8.00
C TRP A 105 3.70 -4.78 6.98
N ASP A 106 3.36 -4.17 5.85
CA ASP A 106 2.88 -4.85 4.65
C ASP A 106 4.05 -5.20 3.74
N GLN A 107 3.91 -6.29 2.99
CA GLN A 107 5.00 -6.80 2.16
C GLN A 107 5.29 -5.82 1.00
N PRO A 108 6.56 -5.72 0.57
CA PRO A 108 6.90 -4.96 -0.64
C PRO A 108 6.26 -5.63 -1.85
N VAL A 109 5.63 -4.85 -2.73
CA VAL A 109 4.90 -5.38 -3.89
C VAL A 109 5.81 -5.42 -5.10
N THR A 110 5.94 -6.57 -5.75
CA THR A 110 6.88 -6.80 -6.88
C THR A 110 6.20 -7.12 -8.21
N ARG A 111 4.86 -7.05 -8.25
CA ARG A 111 4.05 -7.54 -9.38
C ARG A 111 4.34 -6.87 -10.72
N HIS A 112 4.90 -5.66 -10.72
CA HIS A 112 5.25 -4.89 -11.93
C HIS A 112 6.76 -4.91 -12.18
N GLY A 113 7.34 -6.11 -12.28
CA GLY A 113 8.76 -6.27 -12.64
C GLY A 113 9.72 -5.79 -11.56
N ASP A 114 9.57 -6.31 -10.34
CA ASP A 114 10.37 -5.95 -9.14
C ASP A 114 10.05 -4.57 -8.58
N GLY A 115 8.82 -4.13 -8.81
CA GLY A 115 8.31 -2.86 -8.33
C GLY A 115 6.80 -2.83 -8.40
N THR A 116 6.25 -1.66 -8.10
CA THR A 116 4.82 -1.41 -8.21
C THR A 116 4.53 0.06 -8.56
N ASN A 117 3.28 0.36 -8.86
CA ASN A 117 2.83 1.71 -9.14
C ASN A 117 2.32 2.37 -7.87
N PHE A 118 2.70 3.63 -7.71
CA PHE A 118 2.22 4.51 -6.67
C PHE A 118 1.52 5.72 -7.28
N THR A 119 0.56 6.26 -6.54
CA THR A 119 -0.02 7.58 -6.82
C THR A 119 0.40 8.55 -5.73
N TYR A 120 0.37 9.83 -6.05
CA TYR A 120 0.77 10.89 -5.14
C TYR A 120 -0.40 11.82 -4.81
N ALA A 121 -0.29 12.56 -3.72
CA ALA A 121 -1.38 13.40 -3.20
C ALA A 121 -1.73 14.60 -4.10
N ASP A 122 -0.84 14.99 -5.02
CA ASP A 122 -1.12 15.97 -6.07
C ASP A 122 -1.89 15.37 -7.26
N GLY A 123 -1.92 14.05 -7.41
CA GLY A 123 -2.71 13.30 -8.38
C GLY A 123 -1.92 12.63 -9.50
N HIS A 124 -0.59 12.74 -9.52
CA HIS A 124 0.22 11.98 -10.49
C HIS A 124 0.49 10.55 -10.02
N SER A 125 1.02 9.73 -10.92
CA SER A 125 1.38 8.33 -10.67
C SER A 125 2.76 8.04 -11.21
N GLU A 126 3.52 7.20 -10.50
CA GLU A 126 4.83 6.74 -10.93
C GLU A 126 5.03 5.26 -10.61
N TYR A 127 5.83 4.62 -11.45
CA TYR A 127 6.37 3.31 -11.17
C TYR A 127 7.62 3.43 -10.28
N HIS A 128 7.68 2.64 -9.22
CA HIS A 128 8.86 2.53 -8.38
C HIS A 128 9.43 1.11 -8.42
N LYS A 129 10.71 1.01 -8.78
CA LYS A 129 11.47 -0.23 -8.80
C LYS A 129 12.35 -0.36 -7.57
N TRP A 130 12.18 -1.45 -6.83
CA TRP A 130 13.00 -1.75 -5.66
C TRP A 130 14.47 -1.96 -6.04
N LYS A 131 15.37 -1.59 -5.13
CA LYS A 131 16.82 -1.74 -5.33
C LYS A 131 17.39 -2.88 -4.49
N GLY A 132 16.84 -3.12 -3.30
CA GLY A 132 17.26 -4.19 -2.42
C GLY A 132 16.84 -5.55 -2.95
N ILE A 133 17.82 -6.44 -3.15
CA ILE A 133 17.56 -7.83 -3.54
C ILE A 133 16.69 -8.52 -2.47
N GLU A 134 16.90 -8.21 -1.19
CA GLU A 134 16.07 -8.75 -0.11
C GLU A 134 14.62 -8.25 -0.18
N THR A 135 14.40 -6.98 -0.53
CA THR A 135 13.05 -6.41 -0.75
C THR A 135 12.36 -7.14 -1.89
N ILE A 136 13.06 -7.31 -3.01
CA ILE A 136 12.54 -8.00 -4.19
C ILE A 136 12.21 -9.46 -3.86
N LYS A 137 13.12 -10.16 -3.18
CA LYS A 137 12.90 -11.54 -2.75
C LYS A 137 11.71 -11.64 -1.80
N GLN A 138 11.63 -10.78 -0.79
CA GLN A 138 10.52 -10.75 0.14
C GLN A 138 9.18 -10.55 -0.58
N GLY A 139 9.11 -9.65 -1.55
CA GLY A 139 7.87 -9.43 -2.31
C GLY A 139 7.50 -10.59 -3.22
N ARG A 140 8.48 -11.18 -3.91
CA ARG A 140 8.27 -12.34 -4.80
C ARG A 140 7.89 -13.61 -4.06
N ASP A 141 8.49 -13.84 -2.89
CA ASP A 141 8.24 -15.05 -2.10
C ASP A 141 6.86 -14.98 -1.40
N ASN A 142 6.33 -13.77 -1.19
CA ASN A 142 5.11 -13.54 -0.40
C ASN A 142 4.00 -12.83 -1.20
N VAL A 143 3.85 -13.17 -2.48
CA VAL A 143 2.75 -12.65 -3.32
C VAL A 143 1.41 -13.07 -2.71
N ARG A 144 0.55 -12.09 -2.42
CA ARG A 144 -0.79 -12.29 -1.81
C ARG A 144 -0.74 -13.02 -0.47
N THR A 145 0.36 -12.91 0.28
CA THR A 145 0.46 -13.47 1.61
C THR A 145 1.07 -12.47 2.58
N TRP A 146 0.51 -12.41 3.78
CA TRP A 146 1.07 -11.63 4.86
C TRP A 146 1.79 -12.57 5.81
N VAL A 147 3.12 -12.40 5.90
CA VAL A 147 4.00 -13.29 6.67
C VAL A 147 4.62 -12.63 7.90
N GLY A 148 4.02 -11.52 8.34
CA GLY A 148 4.53 -10.72 9.44
C GLY A 148 5.48 -9.61 9.01
N LEU A 149 6.02 -8.92 10.01
CA LEU A 149 6.91 -7.79 9.82
C LEU A 149 8.25 -8.24 9.22
N PHE A 150 8.79 -7.46 8.28
CA PHE A 150 10.08 -7.74 7.65
C PHE A 150 11.05 -6.58 7.85
N ALA A 151 12.17 -6.85 8.53
CA ALA A 151 13.24 -5.89 8.73
C ALA A 151 14.38 -6.17 7.75
N PRO A 152 14.60 -5.34 6.72
CA PRO A 152 15.74 -5.48 5.82
C PRO A 152 17.07 -5.39 6.56
N ALA A 153 18.01 -6.26 6.20
CA ALA A 153 19.35 -6.29 6.76
C ALA A 153 20.33 -5.43 5.95
N THR A 154 20.19 -5.39 4.62
CA THR A 154 21.10 -4.66 3.72
C THR A 154 20.77 -3.18 3.67
N GLU A 155 21.75 -2.37 3.26
CA GLU A 155 21.53 -0.93 3.12
C GLU A 155 20.48 -0.62 2.05
N GLU A 156 20.47 -1.37 0.94
CA GLU A 156 19.53 -1.19 -0.16
C GLU A 156 18.10 -1.52 0.27
N GLY A 157 17.89 -2.62 0.99
CA GLY A 157 16.54 -2.96 1.48
C GLY A 157 16.05 -1.97 2.52
N LYS A 158 16.96 -1.48 3.39
CA LYS A 158 16.64 -0.40 4.32
C LYS A 158 16.30 0.90 3.59
N LYS A 159 17.00 1.24 2.51
CA LYS A 159 16.70 2.41 1.66
C LYS A 159 15.33 2.27 0.98
N ASP A 160 14.96 1.07 0.52
CA ASP A 160 13.63 0.81 -0.07
C ASP A 160 12.50 1.08 0.94
N VAL A 161 12.55 0.49 2.14
CA VAL A 161 11.51 0.71 3.15
C VAL A 161 11.48 2.18 3.57
N GLN A 162 12.64 2.80 3.75
CA GLN A 162 12.75 4.21 4.10
C GLN A 162 12.22 5.16 3.01
N TRP A 163 12.32 4.78 1.73
CA TRP A 163 11.70 5.53 0.64
C TRP A 163 10.18 5.54 0.81
N VAL A 164 9.58 4.37 1.08
CA VAL A 164 8.14 4.26 1.36
C VAL A 164 7.76 5.05 2.61
N GLN A 165 8.53 4.97 3.69
CA GLN A 165 8.27 5.72 4.94
C GLN A 165 8.25 7.23 4.71
N ARG A 166 9.22 7.77 3.96
CA ARG A 166 9.23 9.19 3.57
C ARG A 166 8.07 9.53 2.64
N GLY A 167 7.70 8.60 1.76
CA GLY A 167 6.52 8.74 0.92
C GLY A 167 5.22 8.84 1.72
N ILE A 168 5.04 8.03 2.76
CA ILE A 168 3.84 8.01 3.61
C ILE A 168 3.79 9.24 4.53
N TRP A 169 4.88 9.54 5.25
CA TRP A 169 4.86 10.51 6.35
C TRP A 169 5.67 11.79 6.10
N GLY A 170 6.47 11.83 5.05
CA GLY A 170 7.37 12.94 4.73
C GLY A 170 8.65 13.02 5.56
N LYS A 171 8.78 12.17 6.58
CA LYS A 171 9.95 12.05 7.45
C LYS A 171 10.01 10.65 8.06
N LEU A 172 11.18 10.28 8.57
CA LEU A 172 11.34 9.09 9.40
C LEU A 172 10.97 9.39 10.85
N GLY A 173 10.57 8.36 11.61
CA GLY A 173 10.35 8.44 13.06
C GLY A 173 11.60 8.12 13.87
N TYR A 174 12.76 8.03 13.22
CA TYR A 174 14.04 7.62 13.76
C TYR A 174 15.18 8.22 12.90
N ASP A 175 16.41 8.17 13.40
CA ASP A 175 17.58 8.68 12.66
C ASP A 175 17.93 7.76 11.48
N ALA A 176 18.12 8.36 10.31
CA ALA A 176 18.66 7.64 9.17
C ALA A 176 20.12 7.26 9.43
N PHE A 177 20.55 6.13 8.87
CA PHE A 177 21.95 5.72 8.84
C PHE A 177 22.71 6.41 7.70
#